data_AF-T1BQI9-F1
#
_entry.id   AF-T1BQI9-F1
#
_cell.length_a   1.000
_cell.length_b   1.000
_cell.length_c   1.000
_cell.angle_alpha   90.00
_cell.angle_beta   90.00
_cell.angle_gamma   90.00
#
_symmetry.space_group_name_H-M   'P 1'
#
loop_
_entity.id
_entity.type
_entity.pdbx_description
1 polymer ?
#
loop_
_entity_poly.entity_id
_entity_poly.type
_entity_poly.pdbx_seq_one_letter_code
_entity_poly.pdbx_strand_id
1 'polypeptide(L)'
;SPPEAWRPVDVTLIASAHGGSMGVTPKLLEAGGRVIDLTSDFRLKDPGLYPAYYRTEHPRPDLLASAVYGLPERHRAEIRNARLVANPGCMAAASILALGPLVTAGLVDPQRPVVVDAKSGSSASGRDGGPASLHPERSGVMRLYAPAGHRHTAEIEQET
;
A
#
# COMPACT_ATOMS: atom_id res chain seq x y z
N SER A 1 13.40 20.25 3.00
CA SER A 1 13.26 20.20 1.54
C SER A 1 13.97 18.97 1.00
N PRO A 2 13.46 18.31 -0.05
CA PRO A 2 14.23 17.26 -0.72
C PRO A 2 15.55 17.82 -1.24
N PRO A 3 16.63 17.00 -1.29
CA PRO A 3 17.91 17.45 -1.80
C PRO A 3 17.81 17.84 -3.28
N GLU A 4 18.66 18.76 -3.70
CA GLU A 4 18.75 19.24 -5.09
C GLU A 4 19.21 18.13 -6.05
N ALA A 5 20.04 17.20 -5.55
CA ALA A 5 20.44 15.98 -6.25
C ALA A 5 20.43 14.77 -5.30
N TRP A 6 19.96 13.63 -5.80
CA TRP A 6 20.02 12.35 -5.10
C TRP A 6 21.34 11.65 -5.44
N ARG A 7 22.06 11.16 -4.43
CA ARG A 7 23.24 10.33 -4.65
C ARG A 7 22.81 8.91 -5.01
N PRO A 8 23.53 8.23 -5.92
CA PRO A 8 23.23 6.84 -6.25
C PRO A 8 23.41 5.96 -5.01
N VAL A 9 22.42 5.11 -4.76
CA VAL A 9 22.44 4.05 -3.74
C VAL A 9 21.84 2.78 -4.35
N ASP A 10 22.19 1.62 -3.83
CA ASP A 10 21.70 0.34 -4.37
C ASP A 10 20.18 0.20 -4.19
N VAL A 11 19.68 0.57 -3.02
CA VAL A 11 18.26 0.46 -2.63
C VAL A 11 17.83 1.67 -1.79
N THR A 12 16.68 2.25 -2.15
CA THR A 12 16.01 3.30 -1.37
C THR A 12 14.70 2.77 -0.77
N LEU A 13 14.47 3.06 0.50
CA LEU A 13 13.20 2.84 1.19
C LEU A 13 12.48 4.17 1.35
N ILE A 14 11.24 4.29 0.86
CA ILE A 14 10.41 5.49 1.03
C ILE A 14 9.35 5.21 2.09
N ALA A 15 9.38 5.95 3.18
CA ALA A 15 8.44 5.81 4.30
C ALA A 15 7.79 7.15 4.69
N SER A 16 7.40 7.94 3.68
CA SER A 16 6.68 9.20 3.86
C SER A 16 5.18 8.98 4.13
N ALA A 17 4.44 10.06 4.37
CA ALA A 17 2.98 10.02 4.27
C ALA A 17 2.56 9.73 2.82
N HIS A 18 1.31 9.27 2.64
CA HIS A 18 0.68 9.13 1.34
C HIS A 18 0.77 10.43 0.51
N GLY A 19 1.05 10.30 -0.77
CA GLY A 19 1.32 11.38 -1.73
C GLY A 19 2.78 11.84 -1.71
N GLY A 20 3.54 11.50 -0.67
CA GLY A 20 4.92 11.93 -0.51
C GLY A 20 5.92 11.23 -1.44
N SER A 21 5.60 10.03 -1.95
CA SER A 21 6.53 9.28 -2.80
C SER A 21 6.33 9.60 -4.30
N MET A 22 5.14 10.04 -4.71
CA MET A 22 4.76 10.28 -6.11
C MET A 22 5.75 11.19 -6.86
N GLY A 23 6.22 12.26 -6.22
CA GLY A 23 7.13 13.24 -6.82
C GLY A 23 8.62 12.88 -6.75
N VAL A 24 9.01 12.01 -5.81
CA VAL A 24 10.43 11.68 -5.57
C VAL A 24 10.85 10.36 -6.20
N THR A 25 9.93 9.40 -6.32
CA THR A 25 10.19 8.08 -6.92
C THR A 25 10.82 8.16 -8.32
N PRO A 26 10.35 9.02 -9.24
CA PRO A 26 10.99 9.13 -10.55
C PRO A 26 12.44 9.57 -10.48
N LYS A 27 12.74 10.57 -9.64
CA LYS A 27 14.11 11.11 -9.46
C LYS A 27 15.04 10.07 -8.85
N LEU A 28 14.52 9.26 -7.93
CA LEU A 28 15.27 8.15 -7.33
C LEU A 28 15.55 7.05 -8.36
N LEU A 29 14.58 6.69 -9.19
CA LEU A 29 14.78 5.73 -10.27
C LEU A 29 15.76 6.25 -11.33
N GLU A 30 15.75 7.54 -11.63
CA GLU A 30 16.72 8.18 -12.54
C GLU A 30 18.14 8.19 -11.95
N ALA A 31 18.30 8.44 -10.66
CA ALA A 31 19.59 8.42 -9.96
C ALA A 31 20.23 7.02 -9.91
N GLY A 32 19.44 5.96 -10.15
CA GLY A 32 19.91 4.57 -10.19
C GLY A 32 19.44 3.73 -9.00
N GLY A 33 19.72 2.43 -9.06
CA GLY A 33 19.31 1.48 -8.02
C GLY A 33 17.83 1.08 -8.08
N ARG A 34 17.34 0.56 -6.96
CA ARG A 34 15.97 0.07 -6.74
C ARG A 34 15.25 0.91 -5.68
N VAL A 35 13.93 1.03 -5.81
CA VAL A 35 13.06 1.72 -4.86
C VAL A 35 12.06 0.74 -4.27
N ILE A 36 11.94 0.74 -2.94
CA ILE A 36 10.89 0.06 -2.19
C ILE A 36 10.05 1.16 -1.52
N ASP A 37 8.84 1.33 -2.00
CA ASP A 37 7.91 2.34 -1.49
C ASP A 37 6.95 1.74 -0.47
N LEU A 38 7.00 2.21 0.78
CA LEU A 38 6.13 1.78 1.87
C LEU A 38 4.81 2.57 1.91
N THR A 39 4.69 3.64 1.13
CA THR A 39 3.45 4.38 0.98
C THR A 39 2.43 3.61 0.12
N SER A 40 1.25 4.21 -0.09
CA SER A 40 0.22 3.65 -0.96
C SER A 40 0.32 4.11 -2.41
N ASP A 41 1.32 4.94 -2.74
CA ASP A 41 1.29 5.78 -3.93
C ASP A 41 1.42 4.98 -5.23
N PHE A 42 2.12 3.85 -5.25
CA PHE A 42 2.28 3.02 -6.45
C PHE A 42 1.67 1.61 -6.32
N ARG A 43 0.74 1.40 -5.38
CA ARG A 43 0.16 0.07 -5.11
C ARG A 43 -0.90 -0.36 -6.12
N LEU A 44 -1.74 0.58 -6.57
CA LEU A 44 -2.82 0.27 -7.51
C LEU A 44 -2.35 0.39 -8.96
N LYS A 45 -2.80 -0.54 -9.80
CA LYS A 45 -2.47 -0.59 -11.23
C LYS A 45 -3.31 0.34 -12.06
N ASP A 46 -4.59 0.43 -11.73
CA ASP A 46 -5.52 1.28 -12.45
C ASP A 46 -5.47 2.72 -11.91
N PRO A 47 -4.97 3.70 -12.70
CA PRO A 47 -5.00 5.11 -12.30
C PRO A 47 -6.42 5.62 -12.06
N GLY A 48 -7.44 5.02 -12.69
CA GLY A 48 -8.85 5.38 -12.52
C GLY A 48 -9.41 5.14 -11.12
N LEU A 49 -8.75 4.29 -10.31
CA LEU A 49 -9.14 4.03 -8.92
C LEU A 49 -8.63 5.10 -7.95
N TYR A 50 -7.60 5.88 -8.32
CA TYR A 50 -6.99 6.86 -7.41
C TYR A 50 -7.93 7.98 -6.97
N PRO A 51 -8.76 8.58 -7.85
CA PRO A 51 -9.75 9.57 -7.42
C PRO A 51 -10.72 9.02 -6.35
N ALA A 52 -11.15 7.77 -6.47
CA ALA A 52 -12.10 7.16 -5.53
C ALA A 52 -11.46 6.87 -4.16
N TYR A 53 -10.23 6.32 -4.15
CA TYR A 53 -9.60 5.85 -2.92
C TYR A 53 -8.65 6.87 -2.27
N TYR A 54 -8.05 7.77 -3.06
CA TYR A 54 -7.03 8.71 -2.62
C TYR A 54 -7.40 10.18 -2.87
N ARG A 55 -8.56 10.46 -3.50
CA ARG A 55 -9.08 11.81 -3.76
C ARG A 55 -8.12 12.68 -4.59
N THR A 56 -7.28 12.04 -5.40
CA THR A 56 -6.30 12.71 -6.25
C THR A 56 -6.10 11.88 -7.52
N GLU A 57 -5.76 12.53 -8.62
CA GLU A 57 -5.29 11.84 -9.81
C GLU A 57 -3.83 11.42 -9.63
N HIS A 58 -3.47 10.23 -10.10
CA HIS A 58 -2.10 9.78 -9.97
C HIS A 58 -1.22 10.50 -11.01
N PRO A 59 -0.17 11.23 -10.61
CA PRO A 59 0.62 12.05 -11.52
C PRO A 59 1.56 11.23 -12.41
N ARG A 60 1.73 9.93 -12.12
CA ARG A 60 2.69 9.02 -12.77
C ARG A 60 2.07 7.68 -13.15
N PRO A 61 1.06 7.65 -14.03
CA PRO A 61 0.41 6.40 -14.45
C PRO A 61 1.39 5.43 -15.14
N ASP A 62 2.42 5.96 -15.81
CA ASP A 62 3.53 5.20 -16.37
C ASP A 62 4.25 4.33 -15.33
N LEU A 63 4.46 4.88 -14.13
CA LEU A 63 5.12 4.16 -13.06
C LEU A 63 4.20 3.14 -12.36
N LEU A 64 2.89 3.38 -12.30
CA LEU A 64 1.92 2.41 -11.76
C LEU A 64 1.99 1.08 -12.52
N ALA A 65 2.07 1.16 -13.85
CA ALA A 65 2.20 -0.01 -14.71
C ALA A 65 3.48 -0.80 -14.38
N SER A 66 4.61 -0.10 -14.20
CA SER A 66 5.94 -0.70 -13.98
C SER A 66 6.23 -1.15 -12.54
N ALA A 67 5.56 -0.59 -11.54
CA ALA A 67 5.73 -0.96 -10.14
C ALA A 67 5.39 -2.43 -9.93
N VAL A 68 6.04 -3.17 -9.04
CA VAL A 68 5.60 -4.52 -8.69
C VAL A 68 4.98 -4.51 -7.30
N TYR A 69 3.80 -5.12 -7.15
CA TYR A 69 3.16 -5.23 -5.85
C TYR A 69 3.98 -6.16 -4.95
N GLY A 70 4.43 -5.64 -3.81
CA GLY A 70 5.49 -6.24 -3.00
C GLY A 70 5.03 -7.39 -2.09
N LEU A 71 4.28 -8.36 -2.62
CA LEU A 71 3.82 -9.55 -1.89
C LEU A 71 4.55 -10.81 -2.40
N PRO A 72 5.64 -11.26 -1.75
CA PRO A 72 6.52 -12.31 -2.27
C PRO A 72 5.87 -13.69 -2.47
N GLU A 73 4.79 -14.00 -1.76
CA GLU A 73 4.01 -15.24 -1.91
C GLU A 73 3.32 -15.31 -3.27
N ARG A 74 3.06 -14.15 -3.90
CA ARG A 74 2.37 -14.03 -5.18
C ARG A 74 3.29 -13.58 -6.32
N HIS A 75 4.14 -12.59 -6.04
CA HIS A 75 4.89 -11.84 -7.07
C HIS A 75 6.40 -12.05 -7.02
N ARG A 76 6.87 -13.17 -6.43
CA ARG A 76 8.31 -13.43 -6.20
C ARG A 76 9.19 -13.22 -7.42
N ALA A 77 8.75 -13.73 -8.57
CA ALA A 77 9.51 -13.69 -9.81
C ALA A 77 9.63 -12.26 -10.35
N GLU A 78 8.54 -11.49 -10.29
CA GLU A 78 8.48 -10.10 -10.72
C GLU A 78 9.35 -9.21 -9.82
N ILE A 79 9.25 -9.40 -8.49
CA ILE A 79 10.02 -8.64 -7.49
C ILE A 79 11.54 -8.76 -7.73
N ARG A 80 12.04 -9.92 -8.16
CA ARG A 80 13.48 -10.14 -8.42
C ARG A 80 14.04 -9.16 -9.46
N ASN A 81 13.24 -8.80 -10.45
CA ASN A 81 13.63 -7.93 -11.56
C ASN A 81 13.10 -6.49 -11.41
N ALA A 82 12.26 -6.23 -10.41
CA ALA A 82 11.63 -4.94 -10.20
C ALA A 82 12.64 -3.85 -9.82
N ARG A 83 12.50 -2.69 -10.46
CA ARG A 83 13.18 -1.44 -10.05
C ARG A 83 12.36 -0.64 -9.04
N LEU A 84 11.04 -0.80 -9.06
CA LEU A 84 10.10 -0.18 -8.14
C LEU A 84 9.22 -1.28 -7.55
N VAL A 85 9.29 -1.45 -6.23
CA VAL A 85 8.39 -2.35 -5.48
C VAL A 85 7.48 -1.49 -4.62
N ALA A 86 6.17 -1.63 -4.81
CA ALA A 86 5.16 -0.99 -3.98
C ALA A 86 4.80 -1.95 -2.84
N ASN A 87 5.29 -1.67 -1.64
CA ASN A 87 5.06 -2.52 -0.49
C ASN A 87 3.58 -2.48 -0.08
N PRO A 88 2.94 -3.65 0.14
CA PRO A 88 1.52 -3.76 0.49
C PRO A 88 1.10 -2.96 1.73
N GLY A 89 -0.19 -2.60 1.78
CA GLY A 89 -0.83 -2.21 3.03
C GLY A 89 -0.91 -3.37 4.01
N CYS A 90 -0.74 -3.12 5.32
CA CYS A 90 -0.70 -4.19 6.32
C CYS A 90 -1.97 -5.05 6.35
N MET A 91 -3.17 -4.43 6.32
CA MET A 91 -4.43 -5.17 6.27
C MET A 91 -4.69 -5.77 4.89
N ALA A 92 -4.22 -5.12 3.82
CA ALA A 92 -4.31 -5.68 2.47
C ALA A 92 -3.52 -6.99 2.41
N ALA A 93 -2.25 -6.99 2.80
CA ALA A 93 -1.40 -8.17 2.82
C ALA A 93 -2.02 -9.32 3.64
N ALA A 94 -2.47 -9.04 4.86
CA ALA A 94 -3.10 -10.06 5.71
C ALA A 94 -4.35 -10.66 5.05
N SER A 95 -5.19 -9.82 4.44
CA SER A 95 -6.44 -10.25 3.79
C SER A 95 -6.17 -11.03 2.50
N ILE A 96 -5.22 -10.57 1.68
CA ILE A 96 -4.83 -11.22 0.43
C ILE A 96 -4.22 -12.60 0.73
N LEU A 97 -3.37 -12.72 1.75
CA LEU A 97 -2.79 -14.01 2.14
C LEU A 97 -3.83 -14.98 2.70
N ALA A 98 -4.84 -14.48 3.42
CA ALA A 98 -5.94 -15.29 3.93
C ALA A 98 -6.92 -15.74 2.83
N LEU A 99 -7.28 -14.85 1.91
CA LEU A 99 -8.30 -15.08 0.89
C LEU A 99 -7.75 -15.67 -0.41
N GLY A 100 -6.55 -15.25 -0.82
CA GLY A 100 -5.95 -15.58 -2.12
C GLY A 100 -5.94 -17.08 -2.44
N PRO A 101 -5.54 -17.98 -1.53
CA PRO A 101 -5.60 -19.42 -1.76
C PRO A 101 -7.03 -19.95 -1.96
N LEU A 102 -8.01 -19.42 -1.21
CA LEU A 102 -9.41 -19.83 -1.31
C LEU A 102 -10.03 -19.38 -2.65
N VAL A 103 -9.73 -18.15 -3.08
CA VAL A 103 -10.16 -17.61 -4.37
C VAL A 103 -9.53 -18.41 -5.52
N THR A 104 -8.21 -18.64 -5.46
CA THR A 104 -7.48 -19.42 -6.48
C THR A 104 -8.01 -20.86 -6.61
N ALA A 105 -8.39 -21.47 -5.49
CA ALA A 105 -8.97 -22.81 -5.47
C ALA A 105 -10.46 -22.86 -5.87
N GLY A 106 -11.09 -21.71 -6.16
CA GLY A 106 -12.51 -21.63 -6.50
C GLY A 106 -13.45 -21.96 -5.33
N LEU A 107 -13.00 -21.77 -4.09
CA LEU A 107 -13.76 -22.07 -2.87
C LEU A 107 -14.60 -20.88 -2.37
N VAL A 108 -14.45 -19.71 -3.00
CA VAL A 108 -15.22 -18.51 -2.71
C VAL A 108 -16.29 -18.33 -3.80
N ASP A 109 -17.54 -18.11 -3.38
CA ASP A 109 -18.64 -17.81 -4.29
C ASP A 109 -18.49 -16.38 -4.85
N PRO A 110 -18.24 -16.20 -6.16
CA PRO A 110 -18.01 -14.89 -6.75
C PRO A 110 -19.28 -14.02 -6.80
N GLN A 111 -20.47 -14.58 -6.53
CA GLN A 111 -21.72 -13.84 -6.50
C GLN A 111 -22.05 -13.28 -5.10
N ARG A 112 -21.23 -13.59 -4.09
CA ARG A 112 -21.45 -13.15 -2.71
C ARG A 112 -20.33 -12.22 -2.24
N PRO A 113 -20.66 -11.17 -1.47
CA PRO A 113 -19.66 -10.30 -0.91
C PRO A 113 -18.79 -11.05 0.11
N VAL A 114 -17.48 -10.81 0.06
CA VAL A 114 -16.56 -11.20 1.11
C VAL A 114 -16.47 -10.07 2.14
N VAL A 115 -16.62 -10.40 3.42
CA VAL A 115 -16.51 -9.43 4.51
C VAL A 115 -15.21 -9.65 5.24
N VAL A 116 -14.33 -8.63 5.21
CA VAL A 116 -13.09 -8.60 5.99
C VAL A 116 -13.28 -7.70 7.20
N ASP A 117 -13.32 -8.30 8.39
CA ASP A 117 -13.32 -7.58 9.66
C ASP A 117 -11.92 -7.68 10.31
N ALA A 118 -11.08 -6.68 10.04
CA ALA A 118 -9.69 -6.63 10.46
C ALA A 118 -9.51 -5.92 11.82
N LYS A 119 -8.71 -6.52 12.70
CA LYS A 119 -8.31 -5.93 13.99
C LYS A 119 -6.83 -5.58 13.93
N SER A 120 -6.47 -4.38 14.38
CA SER A 120 -5.09 -3.90 14.35
C SER A 120 -4.73 -3.15 15.63
N GLY A 121 -3.43 -3.16 15.97
CA GLY A 121 -2.87 -2.33 17.03
C GLY A 121 -2.86 -0.84 16.68
N SER A 122 -2.70 0.03 17.68
CA SER A 122 -2.69 1.49 17.52
C SER A 122 -1.52 2.02 16.67
N SER A 123 -0.43 1.25 16.55
CA SER A 123 0.73 1.60 15.71
C SER A 123 0.38 1.73 14.21
N ALA A 124 -0.72 1.13 13.76
CA ALA A 124 -1.18 1.26 12.38
C ALA A 124 -1.57 2.70 12.00
N SER A 125 -1.83 3.57 12.98
CA SER A 125 -2.07 5.00 12.76
C SER A 125 -0.78 5.82 12.57
N GLY A 126 0.40 5.19 12.71
CA GLY A 126 1.68 5.85 12.60
C GLY A 126 2.10 6.57 13.89
N ARG A 127 3.17 7.37 13.78
CA ARG A 127 3.72 8.16 14.90
C ARG A 127 2.87 9.40 15.21
N ASP A 128 2.13 9.90 14.23
CA ASP A 128 1.42 11.15 14.37
C ASP A 128 0.30 11.02 15.40
N GLY A 129 0.34 11.92 16.38
CA GLY A 129 -0.59 11.92 17.50
C GLY A 129 -1.93 12.57 17.17
N GLY A 130 -2.73 12.73 18.21
CA GLY A 130 -4.01 13.42 18.18
C GLY A 130 -4.80 13.12 19.45
N PRO A 131 -5.89 13.85 19.74
CA PRO A 131 -6.67 13.64 20.95
C PRO A 131 -7.08 12.16 21.13
N ALA A 132 -7.44 11.49 20.04
CA ALA A 132 -7.87 10.10 20.08
C ALA A 132 -6.73 9.05 20.14
N SER A 133 -5.47 9.50 20.12
CA SER A 133 -4.28 8.66 20.25
C SER A 133 -3.60 8.81 21.62
N LEU A 134 -4.09 9.71 22.49
CA LEU A 134 -3.58 9.88 23.84
C LEU A 134 -3.78 8.58 24.64
N HIS A 135 -2.74 8.14 25.37
CA HIS A 135 -2.81 6.93 26.18
C HIS A 135 -4.06 6.84 27.08
N PRO A 136 -4.45 7.88 27.87
CA PRO A 136 -5.65 7.80 28.70
C PRO A 136 -6.95 7.59 27.89
N GLU A 137 -7.00 8.08 26.65
CA GLU A 137 -8.17 7.93 25.76
C GLU A 137 -8.16 6.60 24.99
N ARG A 138 -6.98 6.02 24.77
CA ARG A 138 -6.78 4.90 23.85
C ARG A 138 -6.54 3.55 24.54
N SER A 139 -5.99 3.56 25.75
CA SER A 139 -5.63 2.33 26.47
C SER A 139 -6.88 1.54 26.84
N GLY A 140 -6.90 0.24 26.51
CA GLY A 140 -8.05 -0.66 26.76
C GLY A 140 -9.25 -0.48 25.81
N VAL A 141 -9.18 0.45 24.84
CA VAL A 141 -10.30 0.75 23.94
C VAL A 141 -10.20 -0.06 22.63
N MET A 142 -11.29 -0.76 22.30
CA MET A 142 -11.54 -1.25 20.93
C MET A 142 -12.36 -0.19 20.17
N ARG A 143 -11.76 0.41 19.14
CA ARG A 143 -12.38 1.49 18.37
C ARG A 143 -12.71 1.03 16.95
N LEU A 144 -13.93 1.29 16.52
CA LEU A 144 -14.32 1.20 15.12
C LEU A 144 -13.65 2.32 14.31
N TYR A 145 -12.87 1.94 13.30
CA TYR A 145 -12.17 2.86 12.41
C TYR A 145 -12.47 2.48 10.97
N ALA A 146 -12.93 3.46 10.18
CA ALA A 146 -13.27 3.29 8.77
C ALA A 146 -14.09 2.01 8.48
N PRO A 147 -15.29 1.86 9.09
CA PRO A 147 -16.09 0.64 8.98
C PRO A 147 -16.57 0.33 7.56
N ALA A 148 -16.52 1.30 6.65
CA ALA A 148 -16.75 1.15 5.22
C ALA A 148 -15.83 2.11 4.44
N GLY A 149 -15.57 1.81 3.17
CA GLY A 149 -14.74 2.66 2.29
C GLY A 149 -13.26 2.70 2.68
N HIS A 150 -12.74 1.62 3.28
CA HIS A 150 -11.33 1.55 3.65
C HIS A 150 -10.44 1.47 2.39
N ARG A 151 -9.34 2.24 2.35
CA ARG A 151 -8.48 2.34 1.15
C ARG A 151 -7.84 1.02 0.71
N HIS A 152 -7.49 0.15 1.67
CA HIS A 152 -6.98 -1.19 1.39
C HIS A 152 -7.98 -2.11 0.64
N THR A 153 -9.27 -1.76 0.55
CA THR A 153 -10.24 -2.52 -0.26
C THR A 153 -9.78 -2.62 -1.72
N ALA A 154 -9.29 -1.52 -2.29
CA ALA A 154 -8.79 -1.50 -3.67
C ALA A 154 -7.62 -2.48 -3.89
N GLU A 155 -6.70 -2.56 -2.92
CA GLU A 155 -5.58 -3.50 -2.99
C GLU A 155 -6.07 -4.95 -2.90
N ILE A 156 -7.02 -5.23 -2.01
CA ILE A 156 -7.56 -6.58 -1.82
C ILE A 156 -8.27 -7.03 -3.10
N GLU A 157 -9.17 -6.21 -3.65
CA GLU A 157 -9.93 -6.52 -4.87
C GLU A 157 -9.03 -6.69 -6.09
N GLN A 158 -7.97 -5.89 -6.22
CA GLN A 158 -6.99 -6.05 -7.32
C GLN A 158 -6.22 -7.36 -7.21
N GLU A 159 -5.91 -7.79 -5.98
CA GLU A 159 -4.98 -8.87 -5.68
C GLU A 159 -5.68 -10.14 -5.22
N THR A 160 -7.00 -10.31 -5.33
CA THR A 160 -7.69 -11.58 -5.03
C THR A 160 -8.59 -11.96 -6.17
#